data_AF-A0A6I1ZAS4-F1
#
_entry.id   AF-A0A6I1ZAS4-F1
#
_cell.length_a   1.000
_cell.length_b   1.000
_cell.length_c   1.000
_cell.angle_alpha   90.00
_cell.angle_beta   90.00
_cell.angle_gamma   90.00
#
_symmetry.space_group_name_H-M   'P 1'
#
loop_
_entity.id
_entity.type
_entity.pdbx_description
1 polymer ?
#
loop_
_entity_poly.entity_id
_entity_poly.type
_entity_poly.pdbx_seq_one_letter_code
_entity_poly.pdbx_strand_id
1 'polypeptide(L)' 'METRKWDSLLVGEHEMIERAMDVLRKELEKLPDTTYNAFTMQRAIDFLLEFGDRIHNTKEVRSRFGHSGTLSC' A
#
# COMPACT_ATOMS: atom_id res chain seq x y z
N MET A 1 -15.18 -16.88 -14.33
CA MET A 1 -15.39 -17.01 -12.86
C MET A 1 -14.16 -16.59 -12.05
N GLU A 2 -12.96 -16.48 -12.67
CA GLU A 2 -11.73 -16.08 -11.97
C GLU A 2 -11.55 -14.58 -11.72
N THR A 3 -12.11 -13.70 -12.56
CA THR A 3 -11.98 -12.24 -12.43
C THR A 3 -12.45 -11.70 -11.08
N ARG A 4 -13.53 -12.26 -10.53
CA ARG A 4 -14.06 -11.85 -9.22
C ARG A 4 -13.12 -12.12 -8.05
N LYS A 5 -12.25 -13.14 -8.14
CA LYS A 5 -11.27 -13.45 -7.08
C LYS A 5 -10.13 -12.44 -7.08
N TRP A 6 -9.67 -12.04 -8.26
CA TRP A 6 -8.62 -11.04 -8.40
C TRP A 6 -9.07 -9.67 -7.92
N ASP A 7 -10.30 -9.27 -8.25
CA ASP A 7 -10.88 -8.02 -7.74
C ASP A 7 -10.99 -8.03 -6.20
N SER A 8 -11.47 -9.11 -5.59
CA SER A 8 -11.55 -9.20 -4.12
C SER A 8 -10.18 -9.17 -3.43
N LEU A 9 -9.14 -9.74 -4.06
CA LEU A 9 -7.78 -9.68 -3.55
C LEU A 9 -7.22 -8.25 -3.66
N LEU A 10 -7.41 -7.58 -4.80
CA LEU A 10 -6.94 -6.21 -5.00
C LEU A 10 -7.65 -5.22 -4.07
N VAL A 11 -8.94 -5.39 -3.83
CA VAL A 11 -9.70 -4.58 -2.86
C VAL A 11 -9.19 -4.82 -1.43
N GLY A 12 -8.95 -6.08 -1.05
CA GLY A 12 -8.39 -6.39 0.27
C GLY A 12 -6.98 -5.82 0.48
N GLU A 13 -6.14 -5.80 -0.55
CA GLU A 13 -4.83 -5.14 -0.49
C GLU A 13 -4.97 -3.61 -0.31
N HIS A 14 -5.90 -2.96 -1.01
CA HIS A 14 -6.19 -1.54 -0.84
C HIS A 14 -6.70 -1.23 0.57
N GLU A 15 -7.61 -2.03 1.12
CA GLU A 15 -8.10 -1.84 2.49
C GLU A 15 -6.97 -1.94 3.54
N MET A 16 -5.98 -2.82 3.32
CA MET A 16 -4.82 -2.92 4.23
C MET A 16 -3.92 -1.69 4.14
N ILE A 17 -3.72 -1.14 2.94
CA ILE A 17 -2.98 0.11 2.73
C ILE A 17 -3.71 1.27 3.41
N GLU A 18 -5.02 1.40 3.23
CA GLU A 18 -5.83 2.44 3.87
C GLU A 18 -5.74 2.37 5.40
N ARG A 19 -5.85 1.17 5.99
CA ARG A 19 -5.70 0.99 7.44
C ARG A 19 -4.31 1.38 7.93
N ALA A 20 -3.26 1.09 7.16
CA ALA A 20 -1.90 1.51 7.50
C ALA A 20 -1.73 3.04 7.44
N MET A 21 -2.34 3.70 6.44
CA MET A 21 -2.36 5.16 6.37
C MET A 21 -3.12 5.79 7.54
N ASP A 22 -4.23 5.20 7.98
CA ASP A 22 -4.98 5.68 9.14
C ASP A 22 -4.16 5.59 10.44
N VAL A 23 -3.39 4.52 10.62
CA VAL A 23 -2.46 4.39 11.75
C VAL A 23 -1.37 5.46 11.67
N LEU A 24 -0.78 5.68 10.49
CA LEU A 24 0.22 6.72 10.29
C LEU A 24 -0.36 8.11 10.60
N ARG A 25 -1.57 8.42 10.11
CA ARG A 25 -2.26 9.69 10.37
C ARG A 25 -2.45 9.95 11.85
N LYS A 26 -2.96 8.95 12.60
CA LYS A 26 -3.18 9.07 14.05
C LYS A 26 -1.90 9.31 14.82
N GLU A 27 -0.77 8.76 14.38
CA GLU A 27 0.53 9.03 15.01
C GLU A 27 1.10 10.40 14.59
N LEU A 28 0.86 10.85 13.37
CA LEU A 28 1.24 12.19 12.91
C LEU A 28 0.45 13.29 13.62
N GLU A 29 -0.85 13.08 13.89
CA GLU A 29 -1.70 14.02 14.64
C GLU A 29 -1.22 14.23 16.09
N LYS A 30 -0.44 13.28 16.64
CA LYS A 30 0.16 13.35 17.98
C LYS A 30 1.56 13.99 18.00
N LEU A 31 2.15 14.30 16.84
CA LEU A 31 3.44 14.99 16.75
C LEU A 31 3.48 16.34 17.50
N PRO A 32 2.43 17.20 17.44
CA PRO A 32 2.42 18.47 18.17
C PRO A 32 2.55 18.28 19.69
N ASP A 33 2.06 17.15 20.20
CA ASP A 33 1.98 16.87 21.63
C ASP A 33 3.14 15.97 22.12
N THR A 34 4.08 15.56 21.26
CA THR A 34 5.15 14.58 21.57
C THR A 34 4.67 13.24 22.15
N THR A 35 3.39 12.92 22.04
CA THR A 35 2.78 11.67 22.55
C THR A 35 2.73 10.56 21.50
N TYR A 36 3.32 10.79 20.33
CA TYR A 36 3.37 9.81 19.24
C TYR A 36 4.28 8.62 19.59
N ASN A 37 3.93 7.45 19.08
CA ASN A 37 4.74 6.26 19.18
C ASN A 37 5.64 6.12 17.94
N ALA A 38 6.91 6.46 18.11
CA ALA A 38 7.91 6.38 17.04
C ALA A 38 8.02 4.98 16.42
N PHE A 39 7.84 3.90 17.21
CA PHE A 39 7.88 2.54 16.69
C PHE A 39 6.67 2.22 15.81
N THR A 40 5.46 2.60 16.25
CA THR A 40 4.23 2.42 15.45
C THR A 40 4.29 3.23 14.16
N MET A 41 4.78 4.46 14.23
CA MET A 41 4.96 5.33 13.06
C MET A 41 5.97 4.74 12.08
N GLN A 42 7.14 4.30 12.56
CA GLN A 42 8.16 3.66 11.71
C GLN A 42 7.60 2.41 11.04
N ARG A 43 6.86 1.56 11.78
CA ARG A 43 6.27 0.33 11.23
C ARG A 43 5.21 0.62 10.17
N ALA A 44 4.40 1.66 10.34
CA ALA A 44 3.43 2.08 9.34
C ALA A 44 4.13 2.59 8.08
N ILE A 45 5.21 3.35 8.22
CA ILE A 45 6.03 3.83 7.09
C ILE A 45 6.70 2.66 6.37
N ASP A 46 7.35 1.74 7.10
CA ASP A 46 8.00 0.56 6.53
C ASP A 46 7.01 -0.30 5.76
N PHE A 47 5.80 -0.49 6.32
CA PHE A 47 4.73 -1.21 5.64
C PHE A 47 4.29 -0.51 4.35
N LEU A 48 4.10 0.80 4.36
CA LEU A 48 3.68 1.55 3.16
C LEU A 48 4.74 1.51 2.05
N LEU A 49 6.02 1.60 2.40
CA LEU A 49 7.11 1.53 1.42
C LEU A 49 7.29 0.12 0.86
N GLU A 50 7.28 -0.91 1.73
CA GLU A 50 7.54 -2.28 1.31
C GLU A 50 6.32 -2.93 0.65
N PHE A 51 5.13 -2.76 1.22
CA PHE A 51 3.91 -3.37 0.71
C PHE A 51 3.23 -2.50 -0.35
N GLY A 52 3.08 -1.20 -0.09
CA GLY A 52 2.43 -0.27 -1.01
C GLY A 52 3.25 -0.05 -2.28
N ASP A 53 4.51 0.37 -2.13
CA ASP A 53 5.32 0.70 -3.30
C ASP A 53 5.97 -0.54 -3.93
N ARG A 54 6.72 -1.34 -3.17
CA ARG A 54 7.47 -2.45 -3.79
C ARG A 54 6.57 -3.59 -4.28
N ILE A 55 5.52 -3.95 -3.54
CA ILE A 55 4.68 -5.13 -3.85
C ILE A 55 3.44 -4.74 -4.65
N HIS A 56 2.65 -3.78 -4.20
CA HIS A 56 1.38 -3.41 -4.84
C HIS A 56 1.61 -2.66 -6.16
N ASN A 57 2.48 -1.63 -6.21
CA ASN A 57 2.77 -0.95 -7.48
C ASN A 57 3.45 -1.88 -8.51
N THR A 58 4.37 -2.76 -8.10
CA THR A 58 4.99 -3.71 -9.04
C THR A 58 3.98 -4.69 -9.64
N LYS A 59 2.99 -5.14 -8.85
CA LYS A 59 1.88 -5.97 -9.33
C LYS A 59 0.97 -5.20 -10.28
N GLU A 60 0.60 -3.96 -9.93
CA GLU A 60 -0.20 -3.07 -10.77
C GLU A 60 0.49 -2.81 -12.12
N VAL A 61 1.77 -2.47 -12.11
CA VAL A 61 2.57 -2.26 -13.32
C VAL A 61 2.65 -3.56 -14.14
N ARG A 62 2.98 -4.71 -13.54
CA ARG A 62 2.98 -5.98 -14.29
C ARG A 62 1.59 -6.37 -14.82
N SER A 63 0.53 -6.11 -14.08
CA SER A 63 -0.85 -6.41 -14.50
C SER A 63 -1.28 -5.50 -15.65
N ARG A 64 -0.99 -4.20 -15.54
CA ARG A 64 -1.38 -3.15 -16.50
C ARG A 64 -0.51 -3.15 -17.76
N PHE A 65 0.79 -3.44 -17.66
CA PHE A 65 1.72 -3.53 -18.79
C PHE A 65 1.90 -4.97 -19.33
N GLY A 66 1.45 -6.00 -18.61
CA GLY A 66 1.44 -7.38 -19.10
C GLY A 66 0.43 -7.67 -20.22
N HIS A 67 -0.55 -6.78 -20.43
CA HIS A 67 -1.43 -6.80 -21.61
C HIS A 67 -0.94 -5.91 -22.76
N SER A 68 0.09 -5.11 -22.53
CA SER A 68 0.71 -4.25 -23.54
C SER A 68 2.07 -4.84 -23.90
N GLY A 69 2.04 -5.97 -24.61
CA GLY A 69 3.19 -6.33 -25.44
C GLY A 69 3.53 -5.12 -26.31
N THR A 70 4.80 -4.73 -26.27
CA THR A 70 5.40 -3.54 -26.89
C THR A 70 5.07 -2.22 -26.19
N LEU A 71 6.07 -1.66 -25.49
CA LEU A 71 6.82 -0.54 -26.07
C LEU A 71 8.23 -0.52 -25.48
N SER A 72 9.16 -0.32 -26.42
CA SER A 72 10.60 -0.28 -26.27
C SER A 72 11.04 0.87 -25.36
N CYS A 73 12.19 0.62 -24.73
CA CYS A 73 13.19 1.57 -24.24
C CYS A 73 13.12 2.98 -24.84
#